data_AF-A0A7C6FC67-F1
#
_entry.id   AF-A0A7C6FC67-F1
#
_cell.length_a   1.000
_cell.length_b   1.000
_cell.length_c   1.000
_cell.angle_alpha   90.00
_cell.angle_beta   90.00
_cell.angle_gamma   90.00
#
_symmetry.space_group_name_H-M   'P 1'
#
loop_
_entity.id
_entity.type
_entity.pdbx_description
1 polymer ?
#
loop_
_entity_poly.entity_id
_entity_poly.type
_entity_poly.pdbx_seq_one_letter_code
_entity_poly.pdbx_strand_id
1 'polypeptide(L)'
;EADHKIVEMLKEGDLVITADIPLADRVITKNAHAIDHRGELYSVENIKQYLTMRNFMQEMREAGENTGGPKAFGTKDAQNFANQFNAFLQKHTKKI
;
A
#
# COMPACT_ATOMS: atom_id res chain seq x y z
N GLU A 1 0.70 5.50 17.94
CA GLU A 1 1.55 4.94 16.87
C GLU A 1 1.46 5.82 15.63
N ALA A 2 2.45 5.75 14.74
CA ALA A 2 2.53 6.58 13.54
C ALA A 2 1.30 6.40 12.64
N ASP A 3 0.87 5.16 12.41
CA ASP A 3 -0.27 4.80 11.57
C ASP A 3 -1.57 5.47 12.01
N HIS A 4 -1.82 5.51 13.32
CA HIS A 4 -2.98 6.21 13.87
C HIS A 4 -2.94 7.70 13.55
N LYS A 5 -1.77 8.34 13.66
CA LYS A 5 -1.62 9.76 13.36
C LYS A 5 -1.77 10.05 11.86
N ILE A 6 -1.20 9.21 11.00
CA ILE A 6 -1.35 9.30 9.54
C ILE A 6 -2.84 9.26 9.19
N VAL A 7 -3.56 8.25 9.67
CA VAL A 7 -4.99 8.09 9.39
C VAL A 7 -5.80 9.24 9.98
N GLU A 8 -5.47 9.76 11.15
CA GLU A 8 -6.14 10.93 11.74
C GLU A 8 -6.02 12.18 10.86
N MET A 9 -4.83 12.43 10.31
CA MET A 9 -4.55 13.59 9.46
C MET A 9 -5.08 13.46 8.02
N LEU A 10 -5.32 12.23 7.59
CA LEU A 10 -5.72 11.88 6.24
C LEU A 10 -7.09 12.44 5.86
N LYS A 11 -7.16 13.04 4.67
CA LYS A 11 -8.39 13.52 4.02
C LYS A 11 -8.71 12.70 2.78
N GLU A 12 -9.95 12.79 2.33
CA GLU A 12 -10.39 12.17 1.08
C GLU A 12 -9.55 12.68 -0.11
N GLY A 13 -9.14 11.76 -0.98
CA GLY A 13 -8.29 12.04 -2.15
C GLY A 13 -6.79 12.20 -1.86
N ASP A 14 -6.36 12.21 -0.59
CA ASP A 14 -4.94 12.19 -0.25
C ASP A 14 -4.26 10.90 -0.76
N LEU A 15 -2.95 10.95 -0.99
CA LEU A 15 -2.14 9.80 -1.35
C LEU A 15 -1.15 9.46 -0.22
N VAL A 16 -1.14 8.19 0.19
CA VAL A 16 -0.18 7.62 1.14
C VAL A 16 0.73 6.63 0.43
N ILE A 17 2.04 6.72 0.65
CA ILE A 17 3.00 5.70 0.17
C ILE A 17 3.29 4.75 1.33
N THR A 18 2.88 3.49 1.21
CA THR A 18 3.07 2.50 2.29
C THR A 18 3.08 1.06 1.76
N ALA A 19 3.88 0.19 2.37
CA ALA A 19 3.79 -1.27 2.20
C ALA A 19 3.06 -1.96 3.36
N ASP A 20 2.66 -1.19 4.37
CA ASP A 20 1.87 -1.70 5.49
C ASP A 20 0.42 -1.87 5.03
N ILE A 21 0.02 -3.14 4.88
CA ILE A 21 -1.30 -3.52 4.40
C ILE A 21 -2.42 -3.09 5.36
N PRO A 22 -2.34 -3.32 6.69
CA PRO A 22 -3.26 -2.71 7.65
C PRO A 22 -3.43 -1.20 7.52
N LEU A 23 -2.34 -0.44 7.35
CA LEU A 23 -2.43 1.01 7.15
C LEU A 23 -3.10 1.34 5.81
N ALA A 24 -2.72 0.67 4.71
CA ALA A 24 -3.33 0.86 3.40
C ALA A 24 -4.84 0.59 3.41
N ASP A 25 -5.31 -0.46 4.09
CA ASP A 25 -6.75 -0.73 4.25
C ASP A 25 -7.50 0.42 4.91
N ARG A 26 -6.90 1.03 5.95
CA ARG A 26 -7.47 2.20 6.64
C ARG A 26 -7.46 3.45 5.75
N VAL A 27 -6.44 3.61 4.92
CA VAL A 27 -6.36 4.71 3.93
C VAL A 27 -7.48 4.58 2.90
N ILE A 28 -7.63 3.40 2.29
CA ILE A 28 -8.69 3.13 1.30
C ILE A 28 -10.08 3.31 1.91
N THR A 29 -10.29 2.86 3.16
CA THR A 29 -11.56 3.04 3.89
C THR A 29 -11.95 4.52 4.06
N LYS A 30 -10.97 5.44 4.05
CA LYS A 30 -11.20 6.89 4.13
C LYS A 30 -11.37 7.57 2.76
N ASN A 31 -11.59 6.82 1.68
CA ASN A 31 -11.66 7.33 0.31
C ASN A 31 -10.37 8.09 -0.11
N ALA A 32 -9.24 7.70 0.45
CA ALA A 32 -7.93 8.15 0.03
C ALA A 32 -7.24 7.05 -0.80
N HIS A 33 -6.04 7.34 -1.29
CA HIS A 33 -5.27 6.46 -2.17
C HIS A 33 -4.02 5.96 -1.46
N ALA A 34 -3.63 4.72 -1.74
CA ALA A 34 -2.39 4.15 -1.24
C ALA A 34 -1.61 3.46 -2.37
N ILE A 35 -0.32 3.76 -2.48
CA ILE A 35 0.62 3.11 -3.41
C ILE A 35 1.76 2.51 -2.60
N ASP A 36 2.20 1.30 -2.91
CA ASP A 36 3.38 0.71 -2.28
C ASP A 36 4.68 1.18 -2.94
N HIS A 37 5.81 1.00 -2.27
CA HIS A 37 7.13 1.38 -2.79
C HIS A 37 7.56 0.64 -4.08
N ARG A 38 6.82 -0.39 -4.50
CA ARG A 38 7.06 -1.18 -5.73
C ARG A 38 6.08 -0.80 -6.86
N GLY A 39 5.19 0.15 -6.61
CA GLY A 39 4.24 0.66 -7.58
C GLY A 39 2.90 -0.08 -7.63
N GLU A 40 2.59 -0.91 -6.66
CA GLU A 40 1.25 -1.49 -6.54
C GLU A 40 0.28 -0.41 -6.03
N LEU A 41 -0.84 -0.23 -6.73
CA LEU A 41 -1.92 0.65 -6.29
C LEU A 41 -2.95 -0.17 -5.51
N TYR A 42 -3.16 0.16 -4.25
CA TYR A 42 -4.21 -0.46 -3.48
C TYR A 42 -5.58 0.11 -3.84
N SER A 43 -6.57 -0.75 -3.84
CA SER A 43 -7.95 -0.45 -4.16
C SER A 43 -8.89 -1.26 -3.27
N VAL A 44 -10.17 -0.89 -3.24
CA VAL A 44 -11.18 -1.62 -2.45
C VAL A 44 -11.27 -3.08 -2.88
N GLU A 45 -11.05 -3.35 -4.18
CA GLU A 45 -11.14 -4.67 -4.78
C GLU A 45 -9.98 -5.59 -4.38
N ASN A 46 -8.77 -5.05 -4.18
CA ASN A 46 -7.59 -5.87 -3.91
C ASN A 46 -7.17 -5.87 -2.43
N ILE A 47 -7.45 -4.80 -1.67
CA ILE A 47 -6.84 -4.59 -0.35
C ILE A 47 -7.25 -5.65 0.67
N LYS A 48 -8.50 -6.14 0.61
CA LYS A 48 -8.99 -7.21 1.50
C LYS A 48 -8.31 -8.54 1.24
N GLN A 49 -7.97 -8.83 -0.02
CA GLN A 49 -7.21 -10.03 -0.37
C GLN A 49 -5.77 -9.93 0.15
N TYR A 50 -5.12 -8.78 -0.03
CA TYR A 50 -3.79 -8.54 0.53
C TYR A 50 -3.76 -8.68 2.06
N LEU A 51 -4.77 -8.12 2.75
CA LEU A 51 -4.86 -8.20 4.21
C LEU A 51 -5.02 -9.64 4.69
N THR A 52 -5.89 -10.41 4.02
CA THR A 52 -6.08 -11.84 4.31
C THR A 52 -4.78 -12.61 4.16
N MET A 53 -4.07 -12.44 3.04
CA MET A 53 -2.80 -13.14 2.79
C MET A 53 -1.72 -12.72 3.80
N ARG A 54 -1.65 -11.43 4.13
CA ARG A 54 -0.70 -10.92 5.13
C ARG A 54 -0.95 -11.53 6.51
N ASN A 55 -2.22 -11.66 6.92
CA ASN A 55 -2.59 -12.26 8.20
C ASN A 55 -2.28 -13.75 8.22
N PHE A 56 -2.64 -14.48 7.17
CA PHE A 56 -2.29 -15.91 7.03
C PHE A 56 -0.78 -16.15 7.12
N MET A 57 0.03 -15.35 6.40
CA MET A 57 1.48 -15.46 6.46
C MET A 57 2.05 -15.06 7.83
N GLN A 58 1.38 -14.18 8.59
CA GLN A 58 1.76 -13.91 9.98
C GLN A 58 1.48 -15.11 10.87
N GLU A 59 0.30 -15.72 10.78
CA GLU A 59 -0.07 -16.92 11.54
C GLU A 59 0.93 -18.06 11.28
N MET A 60 1.33 -18.27 10.03
CA MET A 60 2.36 -19.28 9.70
C MET A 60 3.70 -18.98 10.37
N ARG A 61 4.16 -17.73 10.35
CA ARG A 61 5.40 -17.34 11.04
C ARG A 61 5.30 -17.55 12.56
N GLU A 62 4.16 -17.23 13.15
CA GLU A 62 3.90 -17.45 14.59
C GLU A 62 3.86 -18.94 14.95
N ALA A 63 3.39 -19.79 14.03
CA ALA A 63 3.44 -21.25 14.15
C ALA A 63 4.84 -21.86 13.95
N GLY A 64 5.86 -21.04 13.65
CA GLY A 64 7.25 -21.47 13.47
C GLY A 64 7.62 -21.88 12.04
N GLU A 65 6.72 -21.69 11.06
CA GLU A 65 6.99 -21.96 9.65
C GLU A 65 7.87 -20.86 9.04
N ASN A 66 8.95 -21.26 8.37
CA ASN A 66 9.90 -20.32 7.78
C ASN A 66 9.50 -19.98 6.35
N THR A 67 8.62 -18.99 6.20
CA THR A 67 8.03 -18.64 4.90
C THR A 67 8.92 -17.79 3.98
N GLY A 68 10.21 -17.61 4.33
CA GLY A 68 11.10 -16.69 3.62
C GLY A 68 10.69 -15.21 3.77
N GLY A 69 11.60 -14.33 3.38
CA GLY A 69 11.37 -12.87 3.37
C GLY A 69 10.75 -12.38 2.07
N PRO A 70 10.26 -11.13 2.04
CA PRO A 70 9.87 -10.48 0.79
C PRO A 70 11.04 -10.46 -0.20
N LYS A 71 10.74 -10.51 -1.49
CA LYS A 71 11.76 -10.42 -2.55
C LYS A 71 12.60 -9.15 -2.37
N ALA A 72 13.88 -9.22 -2.70
CA ALA A 72 14.74 -8.03 -2.71
C ALA A 72 14.13 -6.93 -3.60
N PHE A 73 14.32 -5.67 -3.20
CA PHE A 73 13.93 -4.52 -4.00
C PHE A 73 14.91 -4.34 -5.16
N GLY A 74 14.41 -4.05 -6.37
CA GLY A 74 15.23 -3.89 -7.56
C GLY A 74 14.85 -2.70 -8.44
N THR A 75 15.62 -2.51 -9.52
CA THR A 75 15.42 -1.42 -10.49
C THR A 75 14.04 -1.45 -11.13
N LYS A 76 13.49 -2.63 -11.39
CA LYS A 76 12.14 -2.81 -11.93
C LYS A 76 11.07 -2.28 -10.97
N ASP A 77 11.23 -2.51 -9.66
CA ASP A 77 10.28 -2.01 -8.66
C ASP A 77 10.29 -0.48 -8.61
N ALA A 78 11.48 0.14 -8.64
CA ALA A 78 11.61 1.59 -8.70
C ALA A 78 10.96 2.18 -9.96
N GLN A 79 11.13 1.53 -11.12
CA GLN A 79 10.49 1.94 -12.37
C GLN A 79 8.96 1.82 -12.31
N ASN A 80 8.46 0.70 -11.77
CA ASN A 80 7.02 0.49 -11.58
C ASN A 80 6.43 1.55 -10.66
N PHE A 81 7.08 1.83 -9.53
CA PHE A 81 6.69 2.90 -8.62
C PHE A 81 6.63 4.26 -9.33
N ALA A 82 7.70 4.64 -10.03
CA ALA A 82 7.74 5.91 -10.76
C ALA A 82 6.61 6.01 -11.80
N ASN A 83 6.33 4.93 -12.54
CA ASN A 83 5.26 4.87 -13.52
C ASN A 83 3.88 5.03 -12.86
N GLN A 84 3.62 4.27 -11.79
CA GLN A 84 2.34 4.31 -11.09
C GLN A 84 2.10 5.66 -10.42
N PHE A 85 3.13 6.22 -9.77
CA PHE A 85 3.06 7.52 -9.13
C PHE A 85 2.82 8.64 -10.15
N ASN A 86 3.52 8.62 -11.28
CA ASN A 86 3.30 9.59 -12.35
C ASN A 86 1.89 9.49 -12.95
N ALA A 87 1.40 8.26 -13.21
CA ALA A 87 0.03 8.05 -13.68
C ALA A 87 -1.02 8.56 -12.68
N PHE A 88 -0.78 8.34 -11.39
CA PHE A 88 -1.62 8.88 -10.33
C PHE A 88 -1.64 10.41 -10.36
N LEU A 89 -0.48 11.05 -10.38
CA LEU A 89 -0.39 12.52 -10.41
C LEU A 89 -1.10 13.08 -11.64
N GLN A 90 -0.85 12.57 -12.85
CA GLN A 90 -1.50 13.03 -14.07
C GLN A 90 -3.03 12.96 -14.02
N LYS A 91 -3.58 11.97 -13.33
CA LYS A 91 -5.03 11.81 -13.16
C LYS A 91 -5.61 12.80 -12.14
N HIS A 92 -4.86 13.17 -11.10
CA HIS A 92 -5.38 13.93 -9.96
C HIS A 92 -4.89 15.39 -9.88
N THR A 93 -3.88 15.78 -10.67
CA THR A 93 -3.54 17.19 -10.88
C THR A 93 -4.43 17.77 -11.99
N LYS A 94 -5.21 18.80 -11.68
CA LYS A 94 -5.91 19.59 -12.70
C LYS A 94 -4.88 20.12 -13.70
N LYS A 95 -5.16 19.97 -15.00
CA LYS A 95 -4.50 20.79 -16.02
C LYS A 95 -4.79 22.25 -15.67
N ILE A 96 -3.73 23.01 -15.38
CA ILE A 96 -3.78 24.47 -15.27
C ILE A 96 -3.99 25.04 -16.66
#